data_AF-A0AAV9X8M2-F1
#
_entry.id   AF-A0AAV9X8M2-F1
#
_cell.length_a   1.000
_cell.length_b   1.000
_cell.length_c   1.000
_cell.angle_alpha   90.00
_cell.angle_beta   90.00
_cell.angle_gamma   90.00
#
_symmetry.space_group_name_H-M   'P 1'
#
loop_
_entity.id
_entity.type
_entity.pdbx_description
1 polymer ?
#
loop_
_entity_poly.entity_id
_entity_poly.type
_entity_poly.pdbx_seq_one_letter_code
_entity_poly.pdbx_strand_id
1 'polypeptide(L)'
;MNFNAPLYIRGNTDITLLIGPDETRFEANCNILASQSKFFATACYDDRFKEAKEKTIRLPELYYLQTIGVLKWLYRADPEIRDDFMDIGPTNDILEILKAADFLQVTGLVNDYSRALETKLRNIHPLNGDQIISCVKLIHRIYEIGGSIGREELRMFVQHLNKGSQKYGNIRYLGNGFAYIEEPNGRFFKDFVYAVMANL
;
A
#
# COMPACT_ATOMS: atom_id res chain seq x y z
N MET A 1 -9.63 19.91 6.46
CA MET A 1 -8.32 19.27 6.29
C MET A 1 -7.62 19.98 5.13
N ASN A 2 -6.38 20.46 5.29
CA ASN A 2 -5.64 21.05 4.17
C ASN A 2 -4.96 19.94 3.39
N PHE A 3 -5.37 19.73 2.13
CA PHE A 3 -4.67 18.83 1.22
C PHE A 3 -3.41 19.55 0.74
N ASN A 4 -2.25 19.03 1.13
CA ASN A 4 -0.95 19.57 0.74
C ASN A 4 -0.19 18.51 -0.05
N ALA A 5 0.01 18.78 -1.34
CA ALA A 5 0.81 17.96 -2.24
C ALA A 5 1.46 18.85 -3.31
N PRO A 6 2.67 18.53 -3.79
CA PRO A 6 3.48 19.43 -4.62
C PRO A 6 2.77 19.99 -5.86
N LEU A 7 1.97 19.18 -6.55
CA LEU A 7 1.29 19.60 -7.78
C LEU A 7 -0.15 20.04 -7.59
N TYR A 8 -0.65 20.10 -6.35
CA TYR A 8 -2.05 20.45 -6.12
C TYR A 8 -2.23 21.97 -6.14
N ILE A 9 -2.97 22.44 -7.14
CA ILE A 9 -3.32 23.86 -7.29
C ILE A 9 -4.83 23.99 -7.18
N ARG A 10 -5.29 24.60 -6.09
CA ARG A 10 -6.71 24.87 -5.86
C ARG A 10 -7.26 25.75 -6.98
N GLY A 11 -8.42 25.37 -7.53
CA GLY A 11 -9.08 26.09 -8.62
C GLY A 11 -8.62 25.69 -10.04
N ASN A 12 -7.58 24.85 -10.16
CA ASN A 12 -7.19 24.23 -11.43
C ASN A 12 -7.66 22.76 -11.50
N THR A 13 -8.95 22.57 -11.24
CA THR A 13 -9.62 21.26 -11.11
C THR A 13 -10.77 21.17 -12.10
N ASP A 14 -10.88 20.03 -12.78
CA ASP A 14 -11.84 19.78 -13.86
C ASP A 14 -12.68 18.51 -13.62
N ILE A 15 -12.51 17.87 -12.46
CA ILE A 15 -13.29 16.70 -12.03
C ILE A 15 -13.54 16.70 -10.52
N THR A 16 -14.70 16.18 -10.13
CA THR A 16 -15.07 15.96 -8.73
C THR A 16 -15.04 14.46 -8.40
N LEU A 17 -14.35 14.10 -7.32
CA LEU A 17 -14.40 12.77 -6.72
C LEU A 17 -15.37 12.79 -5.54
N LEU A 18 -16.27 11.82 -5.48
CA LEU A 18 -17.17 11.56 -4.36
C LEU A 18 -16.70 10.26 -3.70
N ILE A 19 -15.99 10.38 -2.57
CA ILE A 19 -15.22 9.29 -1.99
C ILE A 19 -15.91 8.75 -0.73
N GLY A 20 -16.08 7.43 -0.69
CA GLY A 20 -16.68 6.71 0.42
C GLY A 20 -18.20 6.80 0.47
N PRO A 21 -18.81 6.11 1.46
CA PRO A 21 -20.26 6.04 1.60
C PRO A 21 -20.91 7.40 1.85
N ASP A 22 -20.17 8.32 2.49
CA ASP A 22 -20.62 9.69 2.76
C ASP A 22 -20.41 10.65 1.56
N GLU A 23 -19.96 10.13 0.41
CA GLU A 23 -19.68 10.91 -0.81
C GLU A 23 -18.82 12.15 -0.54
N THR A 24 -17.76 11.99 0.27
CA THR A 24 -16.91 13.13 0.63
C THR A 24 -16.28 13.72 -0.63
N ARG A 25 -16.58 14.99 -0.87
CA ARG A 25 -16.19 15.70 -2.10
C ARG A 25 -14.72 16.07 -2.10
N PHE A 26 -14.02 15.75 -3.19
CA PHE A 26 -12.67 16.18 -3.48
C PHE A 26 -12.53 16.66 -4.93
N GLU A 27 -12.05 17.88 -5.13
CA GLU A 27 -11.84 18.44 -6.47
C GLU A 27 -10.42 18.15 -6.96
N ALA A 28 -10.29 17.63 -8.18
CA ALA A 28 -9.03 17.14 -8.73
C ALA A 28 -8.84 17.56 -10.20
N ASN A 29 -7.63 17.32 -10.71
CA ASN A 29 -7.24 17.56 -12.09
C ASN A 29 -7.11 16.22 -12.86
N CYS A 30 -7.87 16.04 -13.93
CA CYS A 30 -7.91 14.84 -14.75
C CYS A 30 -6.53 14.44 -15.26
N ASN A 31 -5.73 15.41 -15.74
CA ASN A 31 -4.42 15.12 -16.33
C ASN A 31 -3.48 14.52 -15.30
N ILE A 32 -3.52 15.04 -14.06
CA ILE A 32 -2.69 14.50 -12.97
C ILE A 32 -3.15 13.09 -12.61
N LEU A 33 -4.45 12.90 -12.38
CA LEU A 33 -5.00 11.59 -12.01
C LEU A 33 -4.71 10.51 -13.07
N ALA A 34 -5.01 10.82 -14.33
CA ALA A 34 -4.88 9.89 -15.44
C ALA A 34 -3.43 9.55 -15.80
N SER A 35 -2.47 10.42 -15.48
CA SER A 35 -1.06 10.21 -15.83
C SER A 35 -0.43 8.96 -15.22
N GLN A 36 -1.00 8.44 -14.12
CA GLN A 36 -0.48 7.28 -13.38
C GLN A 36 -1.58 6.27 -13.00
N SER A 37 -2.81 6.45 -13.49
CA SER A 37 -3.95 5.59 -13.19
C SER A 37 -4.72 5.27 -14.45
N LYS A 38 -4.78 4.00 -14.82
CA LYS A 38 -5.61 3.53 -15.95
C LYS A 38 -7.10 3.70 -15.66
N PHE A 39 -7.50 3.52 -14.41
CA PHE A 39 -8.86 3.78 -13.95
C PHE A 39 -9.25 5.23 -14.23
N PHE A 40 -8.46 6.21 -13.76
CA PHE A 40 -8.76 7.62 -13.98
C PHE A 40 -8.60 8.03 -15.45
N ALA A 41 -7.64 7.46 -16.19
CA ALA A 41 -7.54 7.72 -17.63
C ALA A 41 -8.83 7.35 -18.37
N THR A 42 -9.46 6.24 -17.98
CA THR A 42 -10.75 5.81 -18.55
C THR A 42 -11.88 6.71 -18.04
N ALA A 43 -12.00 6.87 -16.71
CA ALA A 43 -13.10 7.61 -16.11
C ALA A 43 -13.13 9.11 -16.47
N CYS A 44 -11.98 9.73 -16.74
CA CYS A 44 -11.87 11.14 -17.06
C CYS A 44 -12.14 11.44 -18.55
N TYR A 45 -11.76 10.53 -19.46
CA TYR A 45 -11.66 10.85 -20.90
C TYR A 45 -12.44 9.92 -21.83
N ASP A 46 -12.93 8.77 -21.35
CA ASP A 46 -13.73 7.89 -22.19
C ASP A 46 -15.21 8.32 -22.14
N ASP A 47 -15.65 9.03 -23.18
CA ASP A 47 -17.02 9.54 -23.33
C ASP A 47 -18.10 8.44 -23.42
N ARG A 48 -17.73 7.16 -23.38
CA ARG A 48 -18.71 6.07 -23.19
C ARG A 48 -19.16 5.97 -21.74
N PHE A 49 -18.37 6.45 -20.80
CA PHE A 49 -18.64 6.42 -19.37
C PHE A 49 -19.36 7.70 -18.91
N LYS A 50 -20.25 7.55 -17.92
CA LYS A 50 -21.01 8.68 -17.38
C LYS A 50 -20.09 9.66 -16.66
N GLU A 51 -19.03 9.17 -16.05
CA GLU A 51 -18.07 9.92 -15.25
C GLU A 51 -17.40 11.03 -16.08
N ALA A 52 -17.01 10.70 -17.32
CA ALA A 52 -16.36 11.65 -18.24
C ALA A 52 -17.33 12.77 -18.67
N LYS A 53 -18.63 12.48 -18.77
CA LYS A 53 -19.69 13.45 -19.12
C LYS A 53 -20.11 14.31 -17.94
N GLU A 54 -20.32 13.67 -16.79
CA GLU A 54 -20.77 14.31 -15.54
C GLU A 54 -19.63 15.06 -14.82
N LYS A 55 -18.38 14.85 -15.25
CA LYS A 55 -17.17 15.34 -14.54
C LYS A 55 -17.19 14.98 -13.06
N THR A 56 -17.73 13.79 -12.76
CA THR A 56 -17.93 13.29 -11.40
C THR A 56 -17.62 11.79 -11.35
N ILE A 57 -16.71 11.38 -10.47
CA ILE A 57 -16.38 9.97 -10.20
C ILE A 57 -16.85 9.62 -8.80
N ARG A 58 -17.65 8.56 -8.67
CA ARG A 58 -18.14 8.04 -7.39
C ARG A 58 -17.31 6.82 -7.00
N LEU A 59 -16.81 6.81 -5.77
CA LEU A 59 -15.93 5.78 -5.21
C LEU A 59 -16.47 5.31 -3.83
N PRO A 60 -17.69 4.74 -3.77
CA PRO A 60 -18.33 4.40 -2.50
C PRO A 60 -17.62 3.28 -1.73
N GLU A 61 -16.85 2.44 -2.41
CA GLU A 61 -16.12 1.31 -1.82
C GLU A 61 -14.83 1.75 -1.09
N LEU A 62 -14.38 2.99 -1.30
CA LEU A 62 -13.10 3.46 -0.78
C LEU A 62 -13.25 4.38 0.43
N TYR A 63 -12.34 4.24 1.39
CA TYR A 63 -12.28 5.15 2.52
C TYR A 63 -11.60 6.47 2.15
N TYR A 64 -12.17 7.59 2.60
CA TYR A 64 -11.69 8.92 2.25
C TYR A 64 -10.21 9.14 2.63
N LEU A 65 -9.82 8.86 3.88
CA LEU A 65 -8.47 9.14 4.37
C LEU A 65 -7.39 8.38 3.60
N GLN A 66 -7.64 7.12 3.27
CA GLN A 66 -6.68 6.28 2.56
C GLN A 66 -6.64 6.61 1.06
N THR A 67 -7.78 7.00 0.48
CA THR A 67 -7.81 7.57 -0.89
C THR A 67 -7.02 8.87 -0.97
N ILE A 68 -7.06 9.72 0.06
CA ILE A 68 -6.21 10.92 0.14
C ILE A 68 -4.71 10.55 0.10
N GLY A 69 -4.30 9.43 0.71
CA GLY A 69 -2.94 8.91 0.59
C GLY A 69 -2.53 8.62 -0.87
N VAL A 70 -3.40 7.95 -1.62
CA VAL A 70 -3.19 7.69 -3.06
C VAL A 70 -3.15 8.99 -3.86
N LEU A 71 -4.08 9.91 -3.59
CA LEU A 71 -4.16 11.19 -4.28
C LEU A 71 -2.91 12.03 -4.03
N LYS A 72 -2.44 12.14 -2.78
CA LYS A 72 -1.18 12.83 -2.46
C LYS A 72 -0.03 12.31 -3.33
N TRP A 73 0.09 10.99 -3.47
CA TRP A 73 1.12 10.40 -4.33
C TRP A 73 0.95 10.73 -5.81
N LEU A 74 -0.28 10.70 -6.35
CA LEU A 74 -0.56 11.15 -7.73
C LEU A 74 -0.14 12.62 -7.94
N TYR A 75 -0.26 13.44 -6.90
CA TYR A 75 0.21 14.83 -6.86
C TYR A 75 1.69 14.98 -6.45
N ARG A 76 2.48 13.90 -6.55
CA ARG A 76 3.94 13.84 -6.33
C ARG A 76 4.43 13.96 -4.89
N ALA A 77 3.59 13.66 -3.90
CA ALA A 77 4.08 13.41 -2.56
C ALA A 77 4.73 12.01 -2.46
N ASP A 78 5.73 11.84 -1.60
CA ASP A 78 6.30 10.53 -1.29
C ASP A 78 5.29 9.67 -0.52
N PRO A 79 5.32 8.32 -0.68
CA PRO A 79 4.52 7.44 0.16
C PRO A 79 4.96 7.57 1.62
N GLU A 80 3.99 7.77 2.51
CA GLU A 80 4.24 7.89 3.94
C GLU A 80 4.21 6.49 4.59
N ILE A 81 5.37 6.02 5.08
CA ILE A 81 5.48 4.86 5.99
C ILE A 81 6.02 5.37 7.33
N ARG A 82 5.14 5.38 8.34
CA ARG A 82 5.47 5.81 9.70
C ARG A 82 6.48 4.84 10.35
N ASP A 83 7.22 5.29 11.35
CA ASP A 83 8.17 4.42 12.07
C ASP A 83 7.47 3.31 12.87
N ASP A 84 6.25 3.57 13.33
CA ASP A 84 5.38 2.61 14.01
C ASP A 84 4.53 1.78 13.05
N PHE A 85 4.93 1.65 11.77
CA PHE A 85 4.14 0.95 10.75
C PHE A 85 3.81 -0.51 11.07
N MET A 86 4.54 -1.15 11.99
CA MET A 86 4.28 -2.53 12.42
C MET A 86 3.11 -2.64 13.39
N ASP A 87 2.69 -1.54 14.01
CA ASP A 87 1.55 -1.54 14.91
C ASP A 87 0.25 -1.71 14.09
N ILE A 88 -0.75 -2.31 14.71
CA ILE A 88 -1.98 -2.76 14.02
C ILE A 88 -2.67 -1.61 13.29
N GLY A 89 -2.81 -0.45 13.93
CA GLY A 89 -3.45 0.74 13.34
C GLY A 89 -2.70 1.23 12.08
N PRO A 90 -1.43 1.65 12.21
CA PRO A 90 -0.61 2.06 11.07
C PRO A 90 -0.50 1.01 9.96
N THR A 91 -0.40 -0.28 10.31
CA THR A 91 -0.41 -1.37 9.32
C THR A 91 -1.70 -1.36 8.51
N ASN A 92 -2.85 -1.31 9.19
CA ASN A 92 -4.16 -1.29 8.53
C ASN A 92 -4.33 -0.07 7.64
N ASP A 93 -3.84 1.10 8.06
CA ASP A 93 -3.87 2.31 7.23
C ASP A 93 -3.11 2.10 5.91
N ILE A 94 -1.91 1.51 5.95
CA ILE A 94 -1.14 1.21 4.74
C ILE A 94 -1.84 0.15 3.88
N LEU A 95 -2.39 -0.91 4.49
CA LEU A 95 -3.12 -1.95 3.76
C LEU A 95 -4.32 -1.36 3.00
N GLU A 96 -5.07 -0.45 3.62
CA GLU A 96 -6.20 0.23 3.00
C GLU A 96 -5.76 1.22 1.90
N ILE A 97 -4.62 1.90 2.05
CA ILE A 97 -4.02 2.70 0.96
C ILE A 97 -3.66 1.80 -0.23
N LEU A 98 -3.04 0.64 0.02
CA LEU A 98 -2.67 -0.31 -1.03
C LEU A 98 -3.91 -0.94 -1.71
N LYS A 99 -5.01 -1.16 -0.97
CA LYS A 99 -6.31 -1.55 -1.55
C LYS A 99 -6.88 -0.47 -2.46
N ALA A 100 -6.87 0.79 -2.03
CA ALA A 100 -7.30 1.91 -2.86
C ALA A 100 -6.42 2.07 -4.11
N ALA A 101 -5.09 1.90 -3.97
CA ALA A 101 -4.15 1.97 -5.09
C ALA A 101 -4.42 0.88 -6.14
N ASP A 102 -4.70 -0.34 -5.70
CA ASP A 102 -5.04 -1.49 -6.54
C ASP A 102 -6.36 -1.25 -7.28
N PHE A 103 -7.42 -0.85 -6.56
CA PHE A 103 -8.71 -0.50 -7.14
C PHE A 103 -8.58 0.60 -8.21
N LEU A 104 -7.82 1.66 -7.90
CA LEU A 104 -7.59 2.79 -8.78
C LEU A 104 -6.48 2.51 -9.82
N GLN A 105 -5.95 1.29 -9.88
CA GLN A 105 -4.92 0.84 -10.82
C GLN A 105 -3.69 1.77 -10.87
N VAL A 106 -3.21 2.18 -9.69
CA VAL A 106 -2.05 3.07 -9.49
C VAL A 106 -0.80 2.23 -9.19
N THR A 107 -0.30 1.51 -10.20
CA THR A 107 0.80 0.54 -10.01
C THR A 107 2.12 1.19 -9.57
N GLY A 108 2.36 2.46 -9.93
CA GLY A 108 3.54 3.19 -9.50
C GLY A 108 3.62 3.34 -7.97
N LEU A 109 2.47 3.55 -7.31
CA LEU A 109 2.41 3.68 -5.85
C LEU A 109 2.83 2.39 -5.14
N VAL A 110 2.42 1.24 -5.67
CA VAL A 110 2.81 -0.08 -5.14
C VAL A 110 4.33 -0.25 -5.16
N ASN A 111 4.97 0.16 -6.25
CA ASN A 111 6.44 0.08 -6.38
C ASN A 111 7.14 1.01 -5.38
N ASP A 112 6.58 2.19 -5.13
CA ASP A 112 7.16 3.15 -4.20
C ASP A 112 7.01 2.69 -2.74
N TYR A 113 5.84 2.13 -2.38
CA TYR A 113 5.65 1.47 -1.09
C TYR A 113 6.55 0.25 -0.92
N SER A 114 6.79 -0.53 -1.98
CA SER A 114 7.73 -1.67 -1.94
C SER A 114 9.14 -1.20 -1.55
N ARG A 115 9.65 -0.16 -2.23
CA ARG A 115 10.97 0.43 -1.95
C ARG A 115 11.07 1.07 -0.57
N ALA A 116 10.02 1.76 -0.15
CA ALA A 116 9.97 2.37 1.18
C ALA A 116 9.95 1.28 2.28
N LEU A 117 9.19 0.21 2.09
CA LEU A 117 9.14 -0.91 3.03
C LEU A 117 10.46 -1.67 3.08
N GLU A 118 11.09 -1.94 1.94
CA GLU A 118 12.44 -2.52 1.85
C GLU A 118 13.44 -1.76 2.74
N THR A 119 13.42 -0.43 2.67
CA THR A 119 14.28 0.44 3.49
C THR A 119 14.02 0.25 4.99
N LYS A 120 12.75 0.11 5.40
CA LYS A 120 12.38 -0.14 6.79
C LYS A 120 12.77 -1.55 7.24
N LEU A 121 12.55 -2.58 6.41
CA LEU A 121 12.84 -3.98 6.72
C LEU A 121 14.32 -4.24 7.01
N ARG A 122 15.24 -3.50 6.38
CA ARG A 122 16.69 -3.62 6.64
C ARG A 122 17.08 -3.34 8.09
N ASN A 123 16.33 -2.47 8.76
CA ASN A 123 16.66 -1.97 10.12
C ASN A 123 15.63 -2.37 11.18
N ILE A 124 14.70 -3.25 10.83
CA ILE A 124 13.55 -3.55 11.67
C ILE A 124 13.90 -4.51 12.81
N HIS A 125 13.34 -4.24 13.99
CA HIS A 125 13.46 -5.08 15.16
C HIS A 125 12.07 -5.23 15.79
N PRO A 126 11.26 -6.20 15.35
CA PRO A 126 9.94 -6.42 15.91
C PRO A 126 10.01 -6.70 17.42
N LEU A 127 9.20 -5.99 18.19
CA LEU A 127 9.17 -6.06 19.65
C LEU A 127 8.28 -7.19 20.16
N ASN A 128 7.32 -7.64 19.34
CA ASN A 128 6.36 -8.68 19.69
C ASN A 128 5.85 -9.44 18.45
N GLY A 129 5.08 -10.50 18.69
CA GLY A 129 4.51 -11.33 17.64
C GLY A 129 3.54 -10.61 16.71
N ASP A 130 2.77 -9.65 17.22
CA ASP A 130 1.78 -8.91 16.43
C ASP A 130 2.48 -8.07 15.35
N GLN A 131 3.60 -7.43 15.69
CA GLN A 131 4.42 -6.68 14.74
C GLN A 131 4.99 -7.56 13.62
N ILE A 132 5.37 -8.81 13.93
CA ILE A 132 5.82 -9.78 12.92
C ILE A 132 4.65 -10.13 11.98
N ILE A 133 3.49 -10.42 12.54
CA ILE A 133 2.27 -10.75 11.77
C ILE A 133 1.87 -9.59 10.87
N SER A 134 1.89 -8.36 11.38
CA SER A 134 1.64 -7.13 10.62
C SER A 134 2.59 -6.98 9.43
N CYS A 135 3.89 -7.19 9.63
CA CYS A 135 4.87 -7.16 8.54
C CYS A 135 4.56 -8.20 7.47
N VAL A 136 4.25 -9.43 7.87
CA VAL A 136 3.92 -10.52 6.95
C VAL A 136 2.70 -10.16 6.09
N LYS A 137 1.63 -9.63 6.72
CA LYS A 137 0.43 -9.16 6.02
C LYS A 137 0.73 -8.04 5.03
N LEU A 138 1.53 -7.06 5.44
CA LEU A 138 1.89 -5.93 4.59
C LEU A 138 2.72 -6.36 3.37
N ILE A 139 3.72 -7.23 3.59
CA ILE A 139 4.53 -7.76 2.49
C ILE A 139 3.67 -8.59 1.55
N HIS A 140 2.81 -9.47 2.08
CA HIS A 140 1.89 -10.27 1.26
C HIS A 140 1.00 -9.37 0.40
N ARG A 141 0.41 -8.32 0.98
CA ARG A 141 -0.44 -7.37 0.23
C ARG A 141 0.31 -6.71 -0.92
N ILE A 142 1.58 -6.34 -0.75
CA ILE A 142 2.42 -5.81 -1.83
C ILE A 142 2.55 -6.81 -2.98
N TYR A 143 2.75 -8.10 -2.67
CA TYR A 143 2.85 -9.14 -3.70
C TYR A 143 1.50 -9.42 -4.40
N GLU A 144 0.38 -9.38 -3.68
CA GLU A 144 -0.95 -9.56 -4.26
C GLU A 144 -1.23 -8.56 -5.38
N ILE A 145 -0.86 -7.30 -5.16
CA ILE A 145 -1.16 -6.19 -6.08
C ILE A 145 -0.03 -5.94 -7.09
N GLY A 146 0.84 -6.95 -7.30
CA GLY A 146 1.86 -6.96 -8.35
C GLY A 146 3.22 -6.37 -7.98
N GLY A 147 3.42 -5.91 -6.74
CA GLY A 147 4.71 -5.50 -6.22
C GLY A 147 5.59 -6.68 -5.80
N SER A 148 6.75 -6.37 -5.21
CA SER A 148 7.64 -7.38 -4.61
C SER A 148 8.63 -6.73 -3.66
N ILE A 149 9.16 -7.55 -2.74
CA ILE A 149 10.28 -7.16 -1.88
C ILE A 149 11.54 -7.90 -2.34
N GLY A 150 12.66 -7.19 -2.38
CA GLY A 150 13.96 -7.77 -2.68
C GLY A 150 14.30 -8.93 -1.76
N ARG A 151 14.92 -9.97 -2.33
CA ARG A 151 15.28 -11.19 -1.59
C ARG A 151 16.24 -10.91 -0.44
N GLU A 152 17.13 -9.93 -0.62
CA GLU A 152 18.11 -9.56 0.38
C GLU A 152 17.44 -8.89 1.58
N GLU A 153 16.45 -8.05 1.36
CA GLU A 153 15.65 -7.40 2.39
C GLU A 153 14.81 -8.42 3.18
N LEU A 154 14.19 -9.38 2.49
CA LEU A 154 13.51 -10.50 3.15
C LEU A 154 14.49 -11.34 3.97
N ARG A 155 15.69 -11.61 3.43
CA ARG A 155 16.74 -12.33 4.15
C ARG A 155 17.17 -11.58 5.41
N MET A 156 17.39 -10.27 5.32
CA MET A 156 17.73 -9.43 6.48
C MET A 156 16.61 -9.43 7.53
N PHE A 157 15.35 -9.31 7.10
CA PHE A 157 14.20 -9.39 7.99
C PHE A 157 14.19 -10.71 8.76
N VAL A 158 14.31 -11.84 8.07
CA VAL A 158 14.36 -13.17 8.70
C VAL A 158 15.59 -13.32 9.60
N GLN A 159 16.75 -12.77 9.23
CA GLN A 159 17.93 -12.75 10.08
C GLN A 159 17.69 -12.04 11.40
N HIS A 160 17.00 -10.90 11.37
CA HIS A 160 16.66 -10.16 12.59
C HIS A 160 15.72 -10.96 13.49
N LEU A 161 14.79 -11.72 12.92
CA LEU A 161 13.93 -12.63 13.68
C LEU A 161 14.69 -13.80 14.31
N ASN A 162 15.74 -14.30 13.65
CA ASN A 162 16.53 -15.44 14.11
C ASN A 162 17.66 -15.05 15.09
N LYS A 163 17.75 -13.78 15.50
CA LYS A 163 18.73 -13.30 16.49
C LYS A 163 18.14 -13.31 17.91
N GLY A 164 19.02 -13.48 18.89
CA GLY A 164 18.72 -13.29 20.31
C GLY A 164 17.96 -14.44 20.98
N SER A 165 17.57 -14.22 22.23
CA SER A 165 16.92 -15.20 23.10
C SER A 165 15.49 -15.55 22.68
N GLN A 166 14.84 -14.70 21.89
CA GLN A 166 13.44 -14.87 21.47
C GLN A 166 13.27 -15.56 20.11
N LYS A 167 14.35 -16.06 19.49
CA LYS A 167 14.32 -16.62 18.12
C LYS A 167 13.18 -17.63 17.88
N TYR A 168 12.95 -18.56 18.81
CA TYR A 168 11.91 -19.59 18.63
C TYR A 168 10.50 -19.00 18.68
N GLY A 169 10.28 -17.98 19.51
CA GLY A 169 9.03 -17.23 19.53
C GLY A 169 8.81 -16.49 18.22
N ASN A 170 9.81 -15.76 17.75
CA ASN A 170 9.74 -14.98 16.51
C ASN A 170 9.44 -15.84 15.28
N ILE A 171 10.12 -16.99 15.15
CA ILE A 171 9.86 -17.93 14.04
C ILE A 171 8.46 -18.54 14.14
N ARG A 172 7.95 -18.82 15.35
CA ARG A 172 6.57 -19.26 15.54
C ARG A 172 5.57 -18.17 15.11
N TYR A 173 5.80 -16.91 15.47
CA TYR A 173 4.94 -15.81 15.05
C TYR A 173 5.00 -15.54 13.55
N LEU A 174 6.17 -15.72 12.94
CA LEU A 174 6.32 -15.71 11.48
C LEU A 174 5.43 -16.78 10.84
N GLY A 175 5.48 -18.02 11.35
CA GLY A 175 4.61 -19.11 10.91
C GLY A 175 3.11 -18.80 11.08
N ASN A 176 2.73 -18.22 12.23
CA ASN A 176 1.36 -17.77 12.47
C ASN A 176 0.93 -16.69 11.46
N GLY A 177 1.82 -15.73 11.15
CA GLY A 177 1.56 -14.69 10.15
C GLY A 177 1.17 -15.28 8.80
N PHE A 178 1.89 -16.32 8.35
CA PHE A 178 1.54 -17.05 7.12
C PHE A 178 0.21 -17.80 7.23
N ALA A 179 -0.09 -18.38 8.39
CA ALA A 179 -1.34 -19.12 8.60
C ALA A 179 -2.59 -18.23 8.55
N TYR A 180 -2.45 -16.91 8.75
CA TYR A 180 -3.54 -15.94 8.65
C TYR A 180 -3.77 -15.40 7.23
N ILE A 181 -3.03 -15.89 6.23
CA ILE A 181 -3.22 -15.49 4.84
C ILE A 181 -4.21 -16.45 4.18
N GLU A 182 -5.41 -15.96 3.86
CA GLU A 182 -6.48 -16.78 3.25
C GLU A 182 -6.13 -17.23 1.82
N GLU A 183 -5.46 -16.38 1.04
CA GLU A 183 -5.06 -16.67 -0.33
C GLU A 183 -3.57 -16.35 -0.57
N PRO A 184 -2.68 -17.31 -0.28
CA PRO A 184 -1.25 -17.08 -0.33
C PRO A 184 -0.76 -16.84 -1.76
N ASN A 185 -0.13 -15.69 -2.00
CA ASN A 185 0.54 -15.45 -3.27
C ASN A 185 1.75 -16.39 -3.42
N GLY A 186 1.79 -17.20 -4.48
CA GLY A 186 2.81 -18.23 -4.65
C GLY A 186 4.24 -17.67 -4.77
N ARG A 187 4.41 -16.47 -5.36
CA ARG A 187 5.72 -15.81 -5.45
C ARG A 187 6.16 -15.31 -4.07
N PHE A 188 5.25 -14.71 -3.31
CA PHE A 188 5.49 -14.28 -1.93
C PHE A 188 5.99 -15.45 -1.07
N PHE A 189 5.28 -16.58 -1.06
CA PHE A 189 5.68 -17.77 -0.31
C PHE A 189 7.05 -18.28 -0.76
N LYS A 190 7.27 -18.40 -2.08
CA LYS A 190 8.53 -18.85 -2.64
C LYS A 190 9.71 -17.98 -2.17
N ASP A 191 9.59 -16.66 -2.30
CA ASP A 191 10.67 -15.73 -1.92
C ASP A 191 10.93 -15.76 -0.40
N PHE A 192 9.89 -15.87 0.42
CA PHE A 192 10.04 -16.01 1.88
C PHE A 192 10.67 -17.34 2.28
N VAL A 193 10.29 -18.46 1.66
CA VAL A 193 10.91 -19.77 1.93
C VAL A 193 12.40 -19.72 1.60
N TYR A 194 12.81 -19.08 0.50
CA TYR A 194 14.23 -18.87 0.23
C TYR A 194 14.92 -18.05 1.33
N ALA A 195 14.29 -16.97 1.80
CA ALA A 195 14.83 -16.17 2.89
C ALA A 195 14.97 -16.97 4.20
N VAL A 196 14.02 -17.84 4.52
CA VAL A 196 14.09 -18.73 5.70
C VAL A 196 15.19 -19.77 5.54
N MET A 197 15.23 -20.48 4.42
CA MET A 197 16.22 -21.53 4.16
C MET A 197 17.65 -21.00 4.11
N ALA A 198 17.85 -19.74 3.70
CA ALA A 198 19.17 -19.08 3.72
C ALA A 198 19.68 -18.72 5.13
N ASN A 199 18.85 -18.89 6.16
CA ASN A 199 19.12 -18.50 7.54
C ASN A 199 18.99 -19.65 8.56
N LEU A 200 18.74 -20.88 8.08
CA LEU A 200 18.83 -22.12 8.84
C LEU A 200 20.24 -22.69 8.75
#